data_AF-A0A3B9JE23-F1
#
_entry.id   AF-A0A3B9JE23-F1
#
_cell.length_a   1.000
_cell.length_b   1.000
_cell.length_c   1.000
_cell.angle_alpha   90.00
_cell.angle_beta   90.00
_cell.angle_gamma   90.00
#
_symmetry.space_group_name_H-M   'P 1'
#
loop_
_entity.id
_entity.type
_entity.pdbx_description
1 polymer ?
#
loop_
_entity_poly.entity_id
_entity_poly.type
_entity_poly.pdbx_seq_one_letter_code
_entity_poly.pdbx_strand_id
1 'polypeptide(L)'
;RFADRGAKSSRDFGGKTFRDSGGKTSHEPGMVRLSIRLGKEHGIRPNDIVGAIAAHADIPGAVIGKITIHDRNSLVDVPENLVGKVLSKAANAQIRRQPLELQKA
;
A
#
# COMPACT_ATOMS: atom_id res chain seq x y z
N ARG A 1 57.78 -23.51 -11.73
CA ARG A 1 58.20 -22.99 -13.05
C ARG A 1 56.98 -23.06 -13.96
N PHE A 2 56.83 -22.10 -14.89
CA PHE A 2 55.69 -21.87 -15.80
C PHE A 2 54.52 -21.14 -15.09
N ALA A 3 54.42 -19.80 -15.18
CA ALA A 3 53.91 -18.96 -16.29
C ALA A 3 52.40 -19.21 -16.49
N ASP A 4 51.47 -18.27 -16.73
CA ASP A 4 51.43 -17.00 -17.46
C ASP A 4 50.04 -16.34 -17.16
N ARG A 5 49.97 -15.02 -16.91
CA ARG A 5 49.63 -13.91 -17.83
C ARG A 5 48.16 -13.85 -18.32
N GLY A 6 47.46 -12.75 -17.97
CA GLY A 6 46.23 -12.29 -18.63
C GLY A 6 45.27 -11.59 -17.66
N ALA A 7 45.41 -10.28 -17.40
CA ALA A 7 44.85 -9.16 -18.17
C ALA A 7 43.30 -9.03 -18.11
N LYS A 8 42.86 -7.78 -17.93
CA LYS A 8 41.49 -7.23 -18.06
C LYS A 8 40.66 -7.36 -16.76
N SER A 9 40.06 -6.31 -16.20
CA SER A 9 39.50 -5.10 -16.80
C SER A 9 39.23 -4.10 -15.67
N SER A 10 39.94 -2.96 -15.64
CA SER A 10 39.32 -1.75 -15.09
C SER A 10 38.10 -1.50 -15.97
N ARG A 11 36.92 -1.59 -15.37
CA ARG A 11 35.67 -1.24 -16.01
C ARG A 11 35.18 0.01 -15.31
N ASP A 12 35.66 1.13 -15.82
CA ASP A 12 34.97 2.39 -15.83
C ASP A 12 33.53 2.14 -16.29
N PHE A 13 32.59 2.18 -15.35
CA PHE A 13 31.19 2.37 -15.68
C PHE A 13 30.70 3.59 -14.93
N GLY A 14 30.79 4.72 -15.63
CA GLY A 14 29.97 5.87 -15.32
C GLY A 14 28.50 5.47 -15.32
N GLY A 15 27.84 5.73 -14.21
CA GLY A 15 26.39 5.77 -14.10
C GLY A 15 26.00 7.16 -13.61
N LYS A 16 25.90 8.12 -14.53
CA LYS A 16 25.03 9.29 -14.33
C LYS A 16 23.59 8.79 -14.18
N THR A 17 22.76 9.63 -13.55
CA THR A 17 21.29 9.58 -13.46
C THR A 17 20.76 8.77 -12.26
N PHE A 18 19.85 9.24 -11.39
CA PHE A 18 18.80 10.23 -11.56
C PHE A 18 18.54 11.04 -10.27
N ARG A 19 18.38 12.35 -10.47
CA ARG A 19 17.31 13.19 -9.90
C ARG A 19 16.28 12.43 -9.04
N ASP A 20 16.27 12.70 -7.73
CA ASP A 20 15.05 13.16 -7.06
C ASP A 20 15.41 13.96 -5.80
N SER A 21 15.44 15.27 -5.95
CA SER A 21 15.16 16.21 -4.88
C SER A 21 13.66 16.40 -4.87
N GLY A 22 12.95 15.84 -3.89
CA GLY A 22 11.49 15.93 -3.81
C GLY A 22 11.02 15.61 -2.40
N GLY A 23 10.45 16.60 -1.72
CA GLY A 23 10.14 16.53 -0.29
C GLY A 23 9.14 15.44 0.10
N LYS A 24 9.33 14.92 1.31
CA LYS A 24 8.33 14.88 2.39
C LYS A 24 6.87 14.54 2.04
N THR A 25 6.56 13.67 1.09
CA THR A 25 5.33 12.85 1.09
C THR A 25 5.63 11.64 0.23
N SER A 26 5.87 10.49 0.85
CA SER A 26 5.94 9.22 0.15
C SER A 26 4.53 8.82 -0.31
N HIS A 27 3.99 9.52 -1.30
CA HIS A 27 2.93 9.02 -2.16
C HIS A 27 3.62 8.63 -3.46
N GLU A 28 3.73 7.33 -3.73
CA GLU A 28 3.73 6.91 -5.13
C GLU A 28 2.49 7.56 -5.78
N PRO A 29 2.63 8.25 -6.93
CA PRO A 29 1.50 8.89 -7.57
C PRO A 29 0.47 7.82 -7.88
N GLY A 30 -0.67 7.86 -7.19
CA GLY A 30 -1.75 6.92 -7.41
C GLY A 30 -2.14 6.03 -6.25
N MET A 31 -1.41 5.96 -5.12
CA MET A 31 -1.73 5.03 -4.00
C MET A 31 -1.72 5.74 -2.64
N VAL A 32 -2.71 5.41 -1.80
CA VAL A 32 -2.88 5.93 -0.44
C VAL A 32 -3.06 4.76 0.52
N ARG A 33 -2.36 4.82 1.64
CA ARG A 33 -2.60 3.91 2.75
C ARG A 33 -3.79 4.40 3.58
N LEU A 34 -4.79 3.56 3.71
CA LEU A 34 -5.90 3.75 4.62
C LEU A 34 -5.69 2.89 5.86
N SER A 35 -6.01 3.46 7.01
CA SER A 35 -6.10 2.78 8.29
C SER A 35 -7.57 2.60 8.65
N ILE A 36 -7.90 1.42 9.17
CA ILE A 36 -9.21 1.01 9.65
C ILE A 36 -9.07 0.82 11.15
N ARG A 37 -9.96 1.42 11.95
CA ARG A 37 -9.98 1.25 13.41
C ARG A 37 -10.51 -0.13 13.88
N LEU A 38 -10.40 -1.13 13.01
CA LEU A 38 -10.79 -2.52 13.24
C LEU A 38 -9.59 -3.40 12.92
N GLY A 39 -9.26 -4.31 13.81
CA GLY A 39 -8.12 -5.22 13.70
C GLY A 39 -8.49 -6.66 14.03
N LYS A 40 -7.47 -7.43 14.38
CA LYS A 40 -7.56 -8.85 14.69
C LYS A 40 -8.44 -9.14 15.91
N GLU A 41 -8.47 -8.25 16.90
CA GLU A 41 -9.32 -8.40 18.11
C GLU A 41 -10.81 -8.41 17.77
N HIS A 42 -11.19 -7.76 16.67
CA HIS A 42 -12.55 -7.74 16.15
C HIS A 42 -12.85 -8.94 15.24
N GLY A 43 -11.90 -9.87 15.07
CA GLY A 43 -12.03 -11.04 14.20
C GLY A 43 -11.97 -10.70 12.71
N ILE A 44 -11.44 -9.53 12.35
CA ILE A 44 -11.32 -9.09 10.97
C ILE A 44 -10.21 -9.87 10.26
N ARG A 45 -10.52 -10.39 9.09
CA ARG A 45 -9.58 -11.07 8.19
C ARG A 45 -9.28 -10.18 6.98
N PRO A 46 -8.16 -10.40 6.27
CA PRO A 46 -7.87 -9.61 5.08
C PRO A 46 -8.94 -9.80 4.01
N ASN A 47 -9.52 -11.00 3.90
CA ASN A 47 -10.66 -11.27 3.02
C ASN A 47 -11.92 -10.47 3.40
N ASP A 48 -12.20 -10.30 4.71
CA ASP A 48 -13.32 -9.46 5.16
C ASP A 48 -13.08 -7.98 4.80
N ILE A 49 -11.86 -7.48 4.98
CA ILE A 49 -11.49 -6.09 4.61
C ILE A 49 -11.65 -5.89 3.11
N VAL A 50 -11.10 -6.80 2.31
CA VAL A 50 -11.20 -6.75 0.84
C VAL A 50 -12.65 -6.80 0.43
N GLY A 51 -13.45 -7.72 0.97
CA GLY A 51 -14.86 -7.86 0.63
C GLY A 51 -15.68 -6.63 1.02
N ALA A 52 -15.44 -6.08 2.20
CA ALA A 52 -16.15 -4.89 2.67
C ALA A 52 -15.79 -3.64 1.86
N ILE A 53 -14.50 -3.40 1.62
CA ILE A 53 -14.08 -2.26 0.79
C ILE A 53 -14.59 -2.45 -0.64
N ALA A 54 -14.50 -3.66 -1.19
CA ALA A 54 -15.01 -3.93 -2.53
C ALA A 54 -16.52 -3.72 -2.65
N ALA A 55 -17.30 -4.21 -1.69
CA ALA A 55 -18.75 -4.08 -1.68
C ALA A 55 -19.22 -2.64 -1.43
N HIS A 56 -18.56 -1.89 -0.55
CA HIS A 56 -19.00 -0.54 -0.16
C HIS A 56 -18.43 0.58 -1.02
N ALA A 57 -17.17 0.46 -1.45
CA ALA A 57 -16.50 1.47 -2.26
C ALA A 57 -16.60 1.19 -3.76
N ASP A 58 -17.13 0.03 -4.16
CA ASP A 58 -17.27 -0.38 -5.56
C ASP A 58 -15.89 -0.46 -6.23
N ILE A 59 -15.00 -1.25 -5.61
CA ILE A 59 -13.58 -1.36 -5.97
C ILE A 59 -13.20 -2.83 -6.10
N PRO A 60 -12.52 -3.25 -7.17
CA PRO A 60 -12.04 -4.61 -7.25
C PRO A 60 -10.97 -4.88 -6.18
N GLY A 61 -11.09 -5.97 -5.44
CA GLY A 61 -10.06 -6.41 -4.48
C GLY A 61 -8.66 -6.57 -5.10
N ALA A 62 -8.58 -6.69 -6.43
CA ALA A 62 -7.32 -6.76 -7.18
C ALA A 62 -6.55 -5.43 -7.22
N VAL A 63 -7.21 -4.27 -7.06
CA VAL A 63 -6.51 -2.98 -6.95
C VAL A 63 -6.17 -2.62 -5.50
N ILE A 64 -6.70 -3.38 -4.55
CA ILE A 64 -6.28 -3.29 -3.16
C ILE A 64 -4.88 -3.89 -3.09
N GLY A 65 -3.94 -3.08 -2.65
CA GLY A 65 -2.55 -3.45 -2.50
C GLY A 65 -2.32 -4.24 -1.22
N LYS A 66 -1.26 -3.85 -0.49
CA LYS A 66 -0.88 -4.53 0.74
C LYS A 66 -1.94 -4.31 1.83
N ILE A 67 -2.26 -5.39 2.54
CA ILE A 67 -3.14 -5.35 3.72
C ILE A 67 -2.31 -5.80 4.91
N THR A 68 -2.28 -4.98 5.95
CA THR A 68 -1.57 -5.27 7.20
C THR A 68 -2.56 -5.19 8.34
N ILE A 69 -2.83 -6.30 9.02
CA ILE A 69 -3.79 -6.32 10.14
C ILE A 69 -3.01 -6.32 11.43
N HIS A 70 -3.26 -5.33 12.28
CA HIS A 70 -2.77 -5.25 13.64
C HIS A 70 -3.87 -5.70 14.62
N ASP A 71 -3.56 -5.69 15.92
CA ASP A 71 -4.49 -6.11 16.96
C ASP A 71 -5.75 -5.22 16.98
N ARG A 72 -5.54 -3.90 17.08
CA ARG A 72 -6.59 -2.86 17.20
C ARG A 72 -7.00 -2.20 15.89
N ASN A 73 -6.13 -2.21 14.89
CA ASN A 73 -6.34 -1.50 13.63
C ASN A 73 -5.83 -2.33 12.46
N SER A 74 -6.21 -1.96 11.24
CA SER A 74 -5.72 -2.58 10.01
C SER A 74 -5.33 -1.50 9.03
N LEU A 75 -4.27 -1.72 8.27
CA LEU A 75 -3.80 -0.87 7.20
C LEU A 75 -4.08 -1.55 5.86
N VAL A 76 -4.48 -0.76 4.88
CA VAL A 76 -4.77 -1.22 3.54
C VAL A 76 -4.33 -0.15 2.54
N ASP A 77 -3.53 -0.56 1.56
CA ASP A 77 -3.07 0.31 0.49
C ASP A 77 -4.10 0.25 -0.66
N VAL A 78 -4.60 1.40 -1.10
CA VAL A 78 -5.60 1.50 -2.18
C VAL A 78 -5.28 2.68 -3.09
N PRO A 79 -5.70 2.65 -4.36
CA PRO A 79 -5.37 3.71 -5.28
C PRO A 79 -6.09 5.03 -4.95
N GLU A 80 -5.38 6.15 -5.01
CA GLU A 80 -5.88 7.50 -4.66
C GLU A 80 -7.10 7.92 -5.49
N ASN A 81 -7.13 7.50 -6.76
CA ASN A 81 -8.24 7.69 -7.68
C ASN A 81 -9.56 7.15 -7.12
N LEU A 82 -9.48 6.09 -6.31
CA LEU A 82 -10.62 5.47 -5.67
C LEU A 82 -10.75 5.88 -4.21
N VAL A 83 -9.65 6.23 -3.53
CA VAL A 83 -9.64 6.64 -2.11
C VAL A 83 -10.61 7.76 -1.79
N GLY A 84 -10.74 8.77 -2.65
CA GLY A 84 -11.74 9.84 -2.44
C GLY A 84 -13.17 9.29 -2.38
N LYS A 85 -13.48 8.33 -3.26
CA LYS A 85 -14.76 7.63 -3.30
C LYS A 85 -14.90 6.69 -2.10
N VAL A 86 -13.83 5.95 -1.74
CA VAL A 86 -13.77 5.08 -0.56
C VAL A 86 -14.06 5.90 0.70
N LEU A 87 -13.31 6.96 0.98
CA LEU A 87 -13.45 7.74 2.20
C LEU A 87 -14.86 8.34 2.30
N SER A 88 -15.42 8.84 1.19
CA SER A 88 -16.79 9.38 1.16
C SER A 88 -17.86 8.31 1.42
N LYS A 89 -17.70 7.12 0.83
CA LYS A 89 -18.64 6.00 1.00
C LYS A 89 -18.48 5.30 2.35
N ALA A 90 -17.25 5.15 2.80
CA ALA A 90 -16.88 4.45 4.01
C ALA A 90 -17.22 5.23 5.28
N ALA A 91 -17.21 6.57 5.21
CA ALA A 91 -17.75 7.41 6.29
C ALA A 91 -19.20 7.04 6.68
N ASN A 92 -19.97 6.50 5.73
CA ASN A 92 -21.32 5.99 5.95
C ASN A 92 -21.40 4.45 5.91
N ALA A 93 -20.28 3.75 5.71
CA ALA A 93 -20.26 2.30 5.66
C ALA A 93 -20.05 1.70 7.06
N GLN A 94 -20.56 0.49 7.23
CA GLN A 94 -20.43 -0.26 8.47
C GLN A 94 -20.03 -1.70 8.15
N ILE A 95 -18.98 -2.19 8.78
CA ILE A 95 -18.55 -3.58 8.69
C ILE A 95 -19.07 -4.32 9.92
N ARG A 96 -19.86 -5.38 9.73
CA ARG A 96 -20.35 -6.25 10.82
C ARG A 96 -21.00 -5.47 11.97
N ARG A 97 -21.82 -4.45 11.65
CA ARG A 97 -22.49 -3.52 12.59
C ARG A 97 -21.55 -2.55 13.34
N GLN A 98 -20.27 -2.50 12.98
CA GLN A 98 -19.31 -1.53 13.50
C GLN A 98 -19.06 -0.42 12.46
N PRO A 99 -18.93 0.85 12.88
CA PRO A 99 -18.62 1.94 11.95
C PRO A 99 -17.27 1.70 11.28
N LEU A 100 -17.24 1.83 9.96
CA LEU A 100 -16.01 1.71 9.18
C LEU A 100 -15.24 3.04 9.27
N GLU A 101 -14.51 3.24 10.36
CA GLU A 101 -13.62 4.40 10.50
C GLU A 101 -12.38 4.21 9.62
N LEU A 102 -12.41 4.79 8.42
CA LEU A 102 -11.25 4.91 7.55
C LEU A 102 -10.54 6.25 7.75
N GLN A 103 -9.24 6.19 7.99
CA GLN A 103 -8.39 7.38 8.05
C GLN A 103 -7.17 7.19 7.15
N LYS A 104 -6.79 8.24 6.42
CA LYS A 104 -5.49 8.26 5.74
C LYS A 104 -4.38 8.11 6.79
N ALA A 105 -3.50 7.13 6.61
CA ALA A 105 -2.38 6.85 7.51
C ALA A 105 -1.17 7.72 7.19
#